data_AF-A0A6B8W6W0-F1
#
_entry.id   AF-A0A6B8W6W0-F1
#
_cell.length_a   1.000
_cell.length_b   1.000
_cell.length_c   1.000
_cell.angle_alpha   90.00
_cell.angle_beta   90.00
_cell.angle_gamma   90.00
#
_symmetry.space_group_name_H-M   'P 1'
#
loop_
_entity.id
_entity.type
_entity.pdbx_description
1 polymer ?
#
loop_
_entity_poly.entity_id
_entity_poly.type
_entity_poly.pdbx_seq_one_letter_code
_entity_poly.pdbx_strand_id
1 'polypeptide(L)'
;MGWVSLWHNNAVNEGVNVRGLIVDYAGVLDGTEEDQRRWRNLFAAARKNGVGTAILSNDPGGPAAEPIHEWELRGIVDAVLLSGEIGVEKPETEAFQIAADSMELPMNDCVLVDDSILNIRAAVEAGLVGVYYQQFDRAIVEIQNLFDIEGEF
;
A
#
# COMPACT_ATOMS: atom_id res chain seq x y z
N MET A 1 12.64 -50.40 -18.66
CA MET A 1 13.64 -49.53 -18.00
C MET A 1 13.15 -48.11 -18.15
N GLY A 2 12.86 -47.48 -17.02
CA GLY A 2 12.05 -46.27 -16.91
C GLY A 2 12.75 -45.00 -17.40
N TRP A 3 11.92 -44.12 -17.94
CA TRP A 3 12.21 -42.72 -18.20
C TRP A 3 12.24 -41.95 -16.88
N VAL A 4 13.25 -41.11 -16.67
CA VAL A 4 13.13 -39.96 -15.77
C VAL A 4 13.84 -38.78 -16.41
N SER A 5 13.04 -37.84 -16.94
CA SER A 5 13.47 -36.47 -17.22
C SER A 5 13.52 -35.73 -15.89
N LEU A 6 14.71 -35.27 -15.48
CA LEU A 6 14.92 -34.43 -14.31
C LEU A 6 15.54 -33.11 -14.81
N TRP A 7 14.67 -32.20 -15.19
CA TRP A 7 14.94 -30.77 -15.13
C TRP A 7 13.79 -30.16 -14.33
N HIS A 8 13.88 -30.25 -13.00
CA HIS A 8 13.11 -29.37 -12.13
C HIS A 8 13.86 -28.04 -12.10
N ASN A 9 13.25 -27.05 -12.75
CA ASN A 9 13.67 -25.66 -12.74
C ASN A 9 13.35 -25.08 -11.35
N ASN A 10 14.26 -25.26 -10.39
CA ASN A 10 14.22 -24.57 -9.10
C ASN A 10 15.00 -23.24 -9.19
N ALA A 11 14.57 -22.37 -10.09
CA ALA A 11 14.75 -20.94 -9.88
C ALA A 11 13.51 -20.50 -9.10
N VAL A 12 13.61 -20.54 -7.78
CA VAL A 12 12.65 -19.90 -6.90
C VAL A 12 12.66 -18.43 -7.32
N ASN A 13 11.54 -17.91 -7.84
CA ASN A 13 11.34 -16.47 -7.80
C ASN A 13 11.47 -16.11 -6.32
N GLU A 14 12.59 -15.51 -5.92
CA GLU A 14 12.66 -14.78 -4.65
C GLU A 14 11.72 -13.59 -4.81
N GLY A 15 10.42 -13.85 -4.73
CA GLY A 15 9.37 -12.86 -4.83
C GLY A 15 9.56 -11.87 -3.69
N VAL A 16 9.37 -10.59 -3.98
CA VAL A 16 9.36 -9.56 -2.95
C VAL A 16 8.24 -9.94 -1.97
N ASN A 17 8.61 -10.28 -0.73
CA ASN A 17 7.66 -10.70 0.29
C ASN A 17 7.11 -9.47 1.01
N VAL A 18 6.18 -8.76 0.35
CA VAL A 18 5.53 -7.59 0.94
C VAL A 18 4.35 -7.99 1.83
N ARG A 19 4.19 -7.25 2.93
CA ARG A 19 3.22 -7.52 4.00
C ARG A 19 2.43 -6.25 4.41
N GLY A 20 2.84 -5.07 3.96
CA GLY A 20 2.19 -3.80 4.28
C GLY A 20 1.81 -2.99 3.04
N LEU A 21 0.59 -2.48 3.01
CA LEU A 21 0.06 -1.62 1.95
C LEU A 21 -0.17 -0.20 2.50
N ILE A 22 0.65 0.74 2.07
CA ILE A 22 0.57 2.16 2.40
C ILE A 22 -0.02 2.89 1.18
N VAL A 23 -1.07 3.67 1.37
CA VAL A 23 -1.78 4.36 0.27
C VAL A 23 -1.95 5.84 0.59
N ASP A 24 -1.72 6.72 -0.38
CA ASP A 24 -2.10 8.13 -0.22
C ASP A 24 -3.62 8.29 -0.14
N TYR A 25 -4.09 9.39 0.43
CA TYR A 25 -5.49 9.75 0.42
C TYR A 25 -5.85 10.60 -0.81
N ALA A 26 -5.28 11.80 -0.91
CA ALA A 26 -5.60 12.74 -1.98
C ALA A 26 -5.07 12.22 -3.33
N GLY A 27 -5.91 12.26 -4.37
CA GLY A 27 -5.57 11.75 -5.70
C GLY A 27 -5.67 10.23 -5.85
N VAL A 28 -5.91 9.48 -4.76
CA VAL A 28 -5.97 8.02 -4.77
C VAL A 28 -7.27 7.48 -4.17
N LEU A 29 -7.62 7.88 -2.94
CA LEU A 29 -8.78 7.41 -2.18
C LEU A 29 -9.95 8.41 -2.17
N ASP A 30 -9.76 9.63 -2.65
CA ASP A 30 -10.78 10.69 -2.74
C ASP A 30 -11.43 10.79 -4.14
N GLY A 31 -11.23 9.76 -4.97
CA GLY A 31 -11.82 9.65 -6.30
C GLY A 31 -13.33 9.42 -6.30
N THR A 32 -13.84 8.88 -7.41
CA THR A 32 -15.28 8.63 -7.60
C THR A 32 -15.85 7.70 -6.53
N GLU A 33 -17.16 7.77 -6.25
CA GLU A 33 -17.81 6.83 -5.31
C GLU A 33 -17.61 5.36 -5.70
N GLU A 34 -17.49 5.11 -7.00
CA GLU A 34 -17.12 3.82 -7.55
C GLU A 34 -15.71 3.44 -7.12
N ASP A 35 -14.68 4.20 -7.46
CA ASP A 35 -13.29 3.89 -7.09
C ASP A 35 -13.12 3.73 -5.57
N GLN A 36 -13.78 4.58 -4.78
CA GLN A 36 -13.78 4.45 -3.32
C GLN A 36 -14.36 3.12 -2.83
N ARG A 37 -15.44 2.64 -3.46
CA ARG A 37 -16.01 1.32 -3.14
C ARG A 37 -15.04 0.20 -3.52
N ARG A 38 -14.37 0.31 -4.67
CA ARG A 38 -13.37 -0.65 -5.14
C ARG A 38 -12.17 -0.72 -4.19
N TRP A 39 -11.66 0.44 -3.75
CA TRP A 39 -10.61 0.55 -2.73
C TRP A 39 -11.01 -0.08 -1.39
N ARG A 40 -12.22 0.17 -0.91
CA ARG A 40 -12.72 -0.48 0.33
C ARG A 40 -12.77 -2.00 0.21
N ASN A 41 -13.19 -2.52 -0.96
CA ASN A 41 -13.17 -3.96 -1.21
C ASN A 41 -11.74 -4.51 -1.23
N LEU A 42 -10.80 -3.79 -1.86
CA LEU A 42 -9.39 -4.16 -1.89
C LEU A 42 -8.78 -4.20 -0.49
N PHE A 43 -8.97 -3.17 0.34
CA PHE A 43 -8.47 -3.17 1.73
C PHE A 43 -9.06 -4.33 2.55
N ALA A 44 -10.35 -4.63 2.37
CA ALA A 44 -10.98 -5.78 3.02
C ALA A 44 -10.37 -7.11 2.57
N ALA A 45 -9.98 -7.25 1.30
CA ALA A 45 -9.30 -8.43 0.80
C ALA A 45 -7.83 -8.51 1.27
N ALA A 46 -7.12 -7.38 1.30
CA ALA A 46 -5.76 -7.28 1.83
C ALA A 46 -5.72 -7.72 3.31
N ARG A 47 -6.62 -7.19 4.13
CA ARG A 47 -6.77 -7.56 5.54
C ARG A 47 -7.02 -9.07 5.72
N LYS A 48 -7.87 -9.68 4.88
CA LYS A 48 -8.12 -11.14 4.91
C LYS A 48 -6.88 -11.97 4.57
N ASN A 49 -5.96 -11.42 3.79
CA ASN A 49 -4.67 -12.03 3.47
C ASN A 49 -3.57 -11.69 4.48
N GLY A 50 -3.91 -11.04 5.60
CA GLY A 50 -2.95 -10.68 6.65
C GLY A 50 -2.04 -9.51 6.29
N VAL A 51 -2.42 -8.70 5.30
CA VAL A 51 -1.69 -7.49 4.91
C VAL A 51 -2.07 -6.36 5.87
N GLY A 52 -1.08 -5.72 6.47
CA GLY A 52 -1.25 -4.48 7.23
C GLY A 52 -1.55 -3.32 6.26
N THR A 53 -2.43 -2.40 6.65
CA THR A 53 -2.92 -1.35 5.75
C THR A 53 -2.86 0.01 6.43
N ALA A 54 -2.26 1.01 5.77
CA ALA A 54 -2.15 2.36 6.31
C ALA A 54 -2.46 3.41 5.24
N ILE A 55 -3.03 4.54 5.67
CA ILE A 55 -3.07 5.77 4.88
C ILE A 55 -1.90 6.64 5.33
N LEU A 56 -1.08 7.11 4.38
CA LEU A 56 -0.05 8.10 4.63
C LEU A 56 -0.29 9.29 3.69
N SER A 57 -0.74 10.42 4.24
CA SER A 57 -1.10 11.59 3.43
C SER A 57 -0.39 12.85 3.90
N ASN A 58 0.04 13.66 2.94
CA ASN A 58 0.54 15.01 3.20
C ASN A 58 -0.63 15.96 3.43
N ASP A 59 -1.33 15.77 4.56
CA ASP A 59 -2.47 16.55 4.99
C ASP A 59 -2.15 17.26 6.33
N PRO A 60 -2.54 18.53 6.52
CA PRO A 60 -2.33 19.25 7.77
C PRO A 60 -3.00 18.61 9.00
N GLY A 61 -3.97 17.72 8.80
CA GLY A 61 -4.72 17.06 9.86
C GLY A 61 -5.77 17.96 10.51
N GLY A 62 -6.13 17.59 11.75
CA GLY A 62 -7.13 18.33 12.52
C GLY A 62 -8.57 18.13 12.02
N PRO A 63 -9.51 19.02 12.40
CA PRO A 63 -10.95 18.77 12.19
C PRO A 63 -11.40 18.60 10.73
N ALA A 64 -10.65 19.15 9.78
CA ALA A 64 -10.96 19.02 8.35
C ALA A 64 -10.60 17.62 7.80
N ALA A 65 -9.69 16.91 8.47
CA ALA A 65 -9.25 15.57 8.10
C ALA A 65 -10.11 14.45 8.69
N GLU A 66 -11.21 14.78 9.38
CA GLU A 66 -12.19 13.81 9.89
C GLU A 66 -12.61 12.75 8.84
N PRO A 67 -12.86 13.10 7.55
CA PRO A 67 -13.18 12.10 6.54
C PRO A 67 -12.06 11.10 6.25
N ILE A 68 -10.80 11.45 6.53
CA ILE A 68 -9.64 10.56 6.41
C ILE A 68 -9.55 9.67 7.65
N HIS A 69 -9.66 10.26 8.85
CA HIS A 69 -9.67 9.54 10.13
C HIS A 69 -10.77 8.48 10.23
N GLU A 70 -11.93 8.73 9.62
CA GLU A 70 -13.03 7.76 9.51
C GLU A 70 -12.63 6.42 8.86
N TRP A 71 -11.55 6.38 8.06
CA TRP A 71 -11.05 5.11 7.50
C TRP A 71 -10.45 4.20 8.57
N GLU A 72 -9.72 4.75 9.54
CA GLU A 72 -9.20 4.01 10.67
C GLU A 72 -10.30 3.75 11.71
N LEU A 73 -11.09 4.77 12.06
CA LEU A 73 -12.14 4.65 13.09
C LEU A 73 -13.19 3.57 12.76
N ARG A 74 -13.45 3.35 11.47
CA ARG A 74 -14.36 2.30 10.98
C ARG A 74 -13.68 0.98 10.67
N GLY A 75 -12.36 0.88 10.89
CA GLY A 75 -11.56 -0.32 10.65
C GLY A 75 -11.39 -0.68 9.17
N ILE A 76 -11.45 0.29 8.27
CA ILE A 76 -11.19 0.08 6.84
C ILE A 76 -9.68 -0.15 6.64
N VAL A 77 -8.86 0.70 7.25
CA VAL A 77 -7.40 0.55 7.34
C VAL A 77 -6.97 0.40 8.80
N ASP A 78 -5.74 -0.02 9.04
CA ASP A 78 -5.18 -0.20 10.39
C ASP A 78 -4.65 1.10 11.00
N ALA A 79 -4.21 2.05 10.17
CA ALA A 79 -3.72 3.35 10.62
C ALA A 79 -3.97 4.47 9.59
N VAL A 80 -4.21 5.69 10.09
CA VAL A 80 -4.19 6.94 9.32
C VAL A 80 -3.08 7.84 9.85
N LEU A 81 -2.17 8.26 8.96
CA LEU A 81 -1.01 9.06 9.29
C LEU A 81 -1.00 10.32 8.41
N LEU A 82 -1.19 11.46 9.06
CA LEU A 82 -1.28 12.76 8.41
C LEU A 82 -0.03 13.58 8.74
N SER A 83 0.64 14.14 7.73
CA SER A 83 1.94 14.81 7.92
C SER A 83 1.91 15.93 8.97
N GLY A 84 0.81 16.69 9.05
CA GLY A 84 0.65 17.74 10.06
C GLY A 84 0.55 17.23 11.50
N GLU A 85 0.17 15.95 11.69
CA GLU A 85 0.02 15.31 12.99
C GLU A 85 1.28 14.52 13.38
N ILE A 86 1.94 13.87 12.42
CA ILE A 86 3.19 13.11 12.65
C ILE A 86 4.46 13.98 12.58
N GLY A 87 4.36 15.20 12.02
CA GLY A 87 5.44 16.19 11.99
C GLY A 87 6.47 16.04 10.87
N VAL A 88 6.27 15.09 9.95
CA VAL A 88 7.11 14.82 8.77
C VAL A 88 6.22 14.53 7.56
N GLU A 89 6.68 14.80 6.35
CA GLU A 89 5.90 14.60 5.13
C GLU A 89 6.61 13.75 4.09
N LYS A 90 5.85 13.11 3.19
CA LYS A 90 6.45 12.53 1.96
C LYS A 90 7.04 13.69 1.13
N PRO A 91 8.23 13.53 0.51
CA PRO A 91 8.97 12.29 0.28
C PRO A 91 10.07 11.98 1.32
N GLU A 92 10.01 12.51 2.54
CA GLU A 92 11.02 12.22 3.57
C GLU A 92 10.97 10.75 4.00
N THR A 93 12.13 10.10 4.10
CA THR A 93 12.23 8.68 4.50
C THR A 93 11.57 8.40 5.85
N GLU A 94 11.61 9.35 6.78
CA GLU A 94 10.99 9.23 8.11
C GLU A 94 9.47 9.06 8.02
N ALA A 95 8.79 9.70 7.07
CA ALA A 95 7.35 9.52 6.87
C ALA A 95 7.02 8.07 6.45
N PHE A 96 7.84 7.46 5.58
CA PHE A 96 7.67 6.06 5.18
C PHE A 96 8.02 5.08 6.31
N GLN A 97 8.98 5.43 7.17
CA GLN A 97 9.33 4.63 8.34
C GLN A 97 8.20 4.62 9.37
N ILE A 98 7.59 5.77 9.68
CA ILE A 98 6.41 5.87 10.55
C ILE A 98 5.24 5.07 9.96
N ALA A 99 5.03 5.22 8.63
CA ALA A 99 4.45 4.25 7.71
C ALA A 99 4.47 2.79 8.20
N ALA A 100 5.64 2.19 8.00
CA ALA A 100 5.89 0.79 8.24
C ALA A 100 5.79 0.41 9.73
N ASP A 101 6.27 1.29 10.62
CA ASP A 101 6.26 1.08 12.07
C ASP A 101 4.85 0.97 12.64
N SER A 102 3.88 1.73 12.09
CA SER A 102 2.45 1.65 12.49
C SER A 102 1.84 0.26 12.27
N MET A 103 2.43 -0.53 11.36
CA MET A 103 2.03 -1.90 11.04
C MET A 103 3.01 -2.95 11.62
N GLU A 104 4.01 -2.53 12.41
CA GLU A 104 5.09 -3.38 12.93
C GLU A 104 5.89 -4.10 11.83
N LEU A 105 6.10 -3.43 10.70
CA LEU A 105 6.81 -3.97 9.53
C LEU A 105 8.10 -3.20 9.25
N PRO A 106 9.13 -3.86 8.68
CA PRO A 106 10.24 -3.15 8.09
C PRO A 106 9.82 -2.53 6.75
N MET A 107 10.39 -1.38 6.37
CA MET A 107 10.04 -0.67 5.14
C MET A 107 10.17 -1.54 3.86
N ASN A 108 11.14 -2.46 3.82
CA ASN A 108 11.33 -3.35 2.67
C ASN A 108 10.24 -4.42 2.49
N ASP A 109 9.33 -4.55 3.46
CA ASP A 109 8.14 -5.38 3.36
C ASP A 109 6.89 -4.53 3.04
N CYS A 110 7.04 -3.23 2.74
CA CYS A 110 5.93 -2.33 2.46
C CYS A 110 5.86 -1.89 1.00
N VAL A 111 4.63 -1.72 0.51
CA VAL A 111 4.30 -1.09 -0.77
C VAL A 111 3.74 0.30 -0.50
N LEU A 112 4.25 1.33 -1.19
CA LEU A 112 3.61 2.64 -1.28
C LEU A 112 2.83 2.75 -2.60
N VAL A 113 1.55 3.13 -2.50
CA VAL A 113 0.71 3.53 -3.63
C VAL A 113 0.42 5.03 -3.53
N ASP A 114 0.87 5.80 -4.52
CA ASP A 114 0.86 7.27 -4.47
C ASP A 114 0.79 7.84 -5.90
N ASP A 115 0.10 8.95 -6.10
CA ASP A 115 -0.06 9.62 -7.40
C ASP A 115 1.06 10.64 -7.70
N SER A 116 1.97 10.85 -6.75
CA SER A 116 3.19 11.65 -6.92
C SER A 116 4.38 10.76 -7.25
N ILE A 117 4.92 10.92 -8.46
CA ILE A 117 6.14 10.21 -8.88
C ILE A 117 7.36 10.54 -7.99
N LEU A 118 7.37 11.70 -7.34
CA LEU A 118 8.44 12.07 -6.41
C LEU A 118 8.38 11.24 -5.12
N ASN A 119 7.18 11.04 -4.58
CA ASN A 119 6.95 10.19 -3.41
C ASN A 119 7.34 8.74 -3.72
N ILE A 120 6.90 8.22 -4.87
CA ILE A 120 7.23 6.86 -5.31
C ILE A 120 8.73 6.65 -5.47
N ARG A 121 9.46 7.60 -6.10
CA ARG A 121 10.92 7.49 -6.25
C ARG A 121 11.63 7.45 -4.90
N ALA A 122 11.26 8.35 -3.99
CA ALA A 122 11.87 8.39 -2.67
C ALA A 122 11.55 7.15 -1.83
N ALA A 123 10.33 6.61 -1.93
CA ALA A 123 9.96 5.37 -1.26
C ALA A 123 10.80 4.18 -1.76
N VAL A 124 11.00 4.09 -3.08
CA VAL A 124 11.88 3.06 -3.68
C VAL A 124 13.34 3.25 -3.24
N GLU A 125 13.84 4.49 -3.20
CA GLU A 125 15.19 4.79 -2.69
C GLU A 125 15.34 4.45 -1.19
N ALA A 126 14.27 4.57 -0.41
CA ALA A 126 14.19 4.18 1.00
C ALA A 126 14.03 2.66 1.22
N GLY A 127 13.76 1.89 0.16
CA GLY A 127 13.67 0.43 0.19
C GLY A 127 12.26 -0.16 0.11
N LEU A 128 11.22 0.67 0.01
CA LEU A 128 9.84 0.20 -0.22
C LEU A 128 9.68 -0.27 -1.67
N VAL A 129 8.64 -1.06 -1.93
CA VAL A 129 8.09 -1.21 -3.28
C VAL A 129 7.22 0.00 -3.58
N GLY A 130 7.36 0.59 -4.77
CA GLY A 130 6.54 1.73 -5.20
C GLY A 130 5.59 1.34 -6.34
N VAL A 131 4.31 1.69 -6.20
CA VAL A 131 3.27 1.57 -7.24
C VAL A 131 2.78 2.98 -7.57
N TYR A 132 3.07 3.45 -8.79
CA TYR A 132 2.66 4.77 -9.22
C TYR A 132 1.19 4.80 -9.64
N TYR A 133 0.36 5.52 -8.89
CA TYR A 133 -1.07 5.60 -9.13
C TYR A 133 -1.40 6.63 -10.22
N GLN A 134 -2.08 6.17 -11.27
CA GLN A 134 -2.64 7.05 -12.31
C GLN A 134 -4.12 6.78 -12.56
N GLN A 135 -4.54 5.53 -12.35
CA GLN A 135 -5.91 5.06 -12.45
C GLN A 135 -6.01 3.72 -11.72
N PHE A 136 -7.19 3.44 -11.17
CA PHE A 136 -7.45 2.24 -10.38
C PHE A 136 -7.10 0.95 -11.13
N ASP A 137 -7.59 0.81 -12.38
CA ASP A 137 -7.47 -0.43 -13.17
C ASP A 137 -6.02 -0.85 -13.46
N ARG A 138 -5.06 0.09 -13.41
CA ARG A 138 -3.63 -0.24 -13.55
C ARG A 138 -3.03 -0.64 -12.21
N ALA A 139 -3.23 0.19 -11.19
CA ALA A 139 -2.65 -0.03 -9.87
C ALA A 139 -3.14 -1.34 -9.25
N ILE A 140 -4.41 -1.70 -9.45
CA ILE A 140 -4.99 -2.91 -8.86
C ILE A 140 -4.28 -4.19 -9.32
N VAL A 141 -3.90 -4.28 -10.60
CA VAL A 141 -3.19 -5.46 -11.13
C VAL A 141 -1.84 -5.63 -10.44
N GLU A 142 -1.12 -4.53 -10.21
CA GLU A 142 0.16 -4.55 -9.49
C GLU A 142 -0.03 -4.94 -8.02
N ILE A 143 -1.01 -4.33 -7.34
CA ILE A 143 -1.31 -4.61 -5.93
C ILE A 143 -1.73 -6.08 -5.74
N GLN A 144 -2.61 -6.60 -6.59
CA GLN A 144 -3.05 -8.00 -6.52
C GLN A 144 -1.89 -8.98 -6.68
N ASN A 145 -0.99 -8.73 -7.63
CA ASN A 145 0.18 -9.58 -7.85
C ASN A 145 1.18 -9.50 -6.68
N LEU A 146 1.36 -8.33 -6.07
CA LEU A 146 2.29 -8.13 -4.95
C LEU A 146 1.83 -8.83 -3.67
N PHE A 147 0.52 -8.85 -3.41
CA PHE A 147 -0.06 -9.41 -2.17
C PHE A 147 -0.78 -10.74 -2.36
N ASP A 148 -0.72 -11.35 -3.55
CA ASP A 148 -1.42 -12.59 -3.91
C ASP A 148 -2.94 -12.52 -3.63
N ILE A 149 -3.56 -11.38 -3.97
CA ILE A 149 -4.98 -11.12 -3.72
C ILE A 149 -5.80 -11.46 -4.97
N GLU A 150 -6.64 -12.49 -4.86
CA GLU A 150 -7.63 -12.83 -5.88
C GLU A 150 -8.93 -12.02 -5.72
N GLY A 151 -9.56 -11.65 -6.84
CA GLY A 151 -10.86 -10.98 -6.86
C GLY A 151 -11.03 -9.99 -8.01
N GLU A 152 -12.28 -9.61 -8.29
CA GLU A 152 -12.60 -8.45 -9.12
C GLU A 152 -12.93 -7.29 -8.18
N PHE A 153 -12.16 -6.20 -8.30
CA PHE A 153 -12.29 -5.00 -7.47
C PHE A 153 -12.83 -3.86 -8.28
#